data_AF-A0A3B4GKD4-F1
#
_entry.id   AF-A0A3B4GKD4-F1
#
_cell.length_a   1.000
_cell.length_b   1.000
_cell.length_c   1.000
_cell.angle_alpha   90.00
_cell.angle_beta   90.00
_cell.angle_gamma   90.00
#
_symmetry.space_group_name_H-M   'P 1'
#
loop_
_entity.id
_entity.type
_entity.pdbx_description
1 polymer ?
#
loop_
_entity_poly.entity_id
_entity_poly.type
_entity_poly.pdbx_seq_one_letter_code
_entity_poly.pdbx_strand_id
1 'polypeptide(L)'
;MIHLPLRRHLVGPIRLAFTLLGLPHTVWTSGVRPAISCPSSYPFPTSKTISADNTSYCRRHSTMPSSVGPHVKSRCPQYPGSNIKRLSVPDDKVDWTQKWPEYNPVSYTAPSVLNNPAWADPDIGSSPKFNTVDGAVDRTSFEGSYKVENGKPLNPCGRTGLAGRGLLGRWGPNHAADPIVTRWKVDVKGAKIHHSVSQKPVLQFVSIKRKDCGEWAIPGGMVDPGEQVSLTLQREFSEEALNSLSSSPAERAEIHQRITNLFKSSGFMVYKGYVDDPRNTDNSWMETVAVNFHDDLGNSVSELPLEAGDDAGQVQWVDLDSSFPLYANHSHFLEIIAKERKAHW
;
A
#
# COMPACT_ATOMS: atom_id res chain seq x y z
N MET A 1 56.36 -33.30 10.24
CA MET A 1 54.94 -33.53 9.92
C MET A 1 54.30 -32.17 9.80
N ILE A 2 53.91 -31.80 8.58
CA ILE A 2 53.56 -30.45 8.15
C ILE A 2 52.07 -30.22 8.42
N HIS A 3 51.68 -29.08 9.01
CA HIS A 3 50.30 -28.60 8.96
C HIS A 3 50.26 -27.13 8.55
N LEU A 4 49.81 -26.92 7.31
CA LEU A 4 49.43 -25.62 6.72
C LEU A 4 48.11 -25.10 7.32
N PRO A 5 47.88 -23.78 7.30
CA PRO A 5 46.61 -23.17 7.71
C PRO A 5 45.60 -23.17 6.55
N LEU A 6 44.36 -23.59 6.79
CA LEU A 6 43.29 -23.48 5.80
C LEU A 6 42.62 -22.09 5.89
N ARG A 7 42.79 -21.33 4.81
CA ARG A 7 42.25 -20.00 4.57
C ARG A 7 40.72 -20.09 4.36
N ARG A 8 39.96 -19.26 5.08
CA ARG A 8 38.51 -19.09 4.88
C ARG A 8 38.24 -18.42 3.54
N HIS A 9 37.55 -19.11 2.63
CA HIS A 9 36.94 -18.51 1.45
C HIS A 9 35.50 -18.08 1.80
N LEU A 10 35.29 -16.78 2.00
CA LEU A 10 33.96 -16.15 1.95
C LEU A 10 33.64 -15.89 0.48
N VAL A 11 32.93 -16.82 -0.16
CA VAL A 11 32.27 -16.58 -1.44
C VAL A 11 30.85 -16.13 -1.10
N GLY A 12 30.62 -14.82 -1.10
CA GLY A 12 29.26 -14.27 -1.04
C GLY A 12 28.55 -14.51 -2.37
N PRO A 13 27.24 -14.82 -2.38
CA PRO A 13 26.51 -14.99 -3.63
C PRO A 13 26.27 -13.61 -4.26
N ILE A 14 26.91 -13.37 -5.41
CA ILE A 14 26.55 -12.29 -6.33
C ILE A 14 25.18 -12.66 -6.92
N ARG A 15 24.14 -11.87 -6.62
CA ARG A 15 22.84 -11.97 -7.29
C ARG A 15 22.77 -10.89 -8.38
N LEU A 16 22.87 -11.32 -9.63
CA LEU A 16 22.43 -10.54 -10.80
C LEU A 16 20.91 -10.40 -10.73
N ALA A 17 20.41 -9.17 -10.72
CA ALA A 17 19.03 -8.89 -11.05
C ALA A 17 18.81 -9.19 -12.54
N PHE A 18 18.04 -10.24 -12.83
CA PHE A 18 17.57 -10.51 -14.19
C PHE A 18 16.37 -9.62 -14.47
N THR A 19 16.60 -8.55 -15.23
CA THR A 19 15.55 -7.81 -15.92
C THR A 19 14.99 -8.69 -17.04
N LEU A 20 13.72 -9.08 -16.91
CA LEU A 20 12.97 -9.76 -17.97
C LEU A 20 12.60 -8.75 -19.06
N LEU A 21 13.33 -8.80 -20.18
CA LEU A 21 12.95 -8.20 -21.47
C LEU A 21 12.33 -9.28 -22.37
N GLY A 22 11.20 -8.94 -23.00
CA GLY A 22 10.53 -9.70 -24.07
C GLY A 22 9.02 -9.56 -23.92
N LEU A 23 8.24 -9.00 -24.85
CA LEU A 23 8.18 -9.11 -26.32
C LEU A 23 7.23 -7.99 -26.85
N PRO A 24 6.88 -7.90 -28.15
CA PRO A 24 7.70 -7.90 -29.35
C PRO A 24 7.52 -6.58 -30.16
N HIS A 25 8.46 -6.35 -31.06
CA HIS A 25 8.45 -5.26 -32.03
C HIS A 25 7.21 -5.25 -32.92
N THR A 26 6.56 -4.08 -33.02
CA THR A 26 5.82 -3.69 -34.22
C THR A 26 6.51 -2.47 -34.83
N VAL A 27 7.02 -2.69 -36.03
CA VAL A 27 7.63 -1.68 -36.90
C VAL A 27 6.50 -0.83 -37.48
N TRP A 28 6.53 0.48 -37.29
CA TRP A 28 5.85 1.39 -38.20
C TRP A 28 6.67 2.67 -38.41
N THR A 29 6.83 2.98 -39.69
CA THR A 29 7.77 3.94 -40.26
C THR A 29 7.29 5.38 -40.14
N SER A 30 8.25 6.27 -39.91
CA SER A 30 8.11 7.73 -39.89
C SER A 30 7.57 8.29 -41.22
N GLY A 31 6.57 9.17 -41.13
CA GLY A 31 6.11 10.02 -42.23
C GLY A 31 5.88 11.45 -41.72
N VAL A 32 6.55 12.40 -42.36
CA VAL A 32 6.65 13.82 -42.01
C VAL A 32 5.39 14.60 -42.48
N ARG A 33 4.80 15.40 -41.56
CA ARG A 33 4.15 16.75 -41.62
C ARG A 33 3.56 17.27 -42.96
N PRO A 34 2.46 18.09 -42.95
CA PRO A 34 2.52 19.45 -42.38
C PRO A 34 1.26 20.03 -41.72
N ALA A 35 1.51 21.17 -41.07
CA ALA A 35 0.60 22.03 -40.30
C ALA A 35 -0.38 22.81 -41.17
N ILE A 36 -1.59 23.05 -40.66
CA ILE A 36 -2.46 24.18 -41.05
C ILE A 36 -3.13 24.77 -39.78
N SER A 37 -3.22 26.09 -39.84
CA SER A 37 -3.56 27.13 -38.87
C SER A 37 -5.02 27.20 -38.35
N CYS A 38 -5.13 27.67 -37.09
CA CYS A 38 -6.10 28.60 -36.43
C CYS A 38 -7.28 29.18 -37.27
N PRO A 39 -8.46 29.52 -36.67
CA PRO A 39 -8.52 30.62 -35.67
C PRO A 39 -9.56 30.54 -34.52
N SER A 40 -9.29 31.43 -33.55
CA SER A 40 -10.08 31.91 -32.41
C SER A 40 -11.40 32.61 -32.82
N SER A 41 -12.48 32.41 -32.04
CA SER A 41 -13.30 33.50 -31.43
C SER A 41 -14.58 32.99 -30.73
N TYR A 42 -14.79 33.49 -29.49
CA TYR A 42 -15.94 33.51 -28.55
C TYR A 42 -17.33 33.84 -29.18
N PRO A 43 -18.52 33.73 -28.50
CA PRO A 43 -18.75 33.99 -27.06
C PRO A 43 -19.83 33.15 -26.30
N PHE A 44 -19.89 33.40 -24.99
CA PHE A 44 -20.92 33.00 -24.02
C PHE A 44 -22.37 33.23 -24.49
N PRO A 45 -23.31 32.41 -23.99
CA PRO A 45 -24.40 33.00 -23.20
C PRO A 45 -24.81 32.20 -21.95
N THR A 46 -25.50 32.94 -21.09
CA THR A 46 -25.98 32.69 -19.72
C THR A 46 -27.10 31.65 -19.57
N SER A 47 -27.06 31.01 -18.39
CA SER A 47 -28.13 30.40 -17.56
C SER A 47 -29.42 29.87 -18.23
N LYS A 48 -29.69 28.58 -18.01
CA LYS A 48 -31.02 28.08 -17.60
C LYS A 48 -30.90 26.73 -16.89
N THR A 49 -31.49 26.71 -15.69
CA THR A 49 -31.71 25.60 -14.76
C THR A 49 -32.48 24.45 -15.41
N ILE A 50 -31.92 23.24 -15.40
CA ILE A 50 -32.69 21.99 -15.52
C ILE A 50 -32.09 20.98 -14.56
N SER A 51 -32.93 20.58 -13.60
CA SER A 51 -32.74 19.53 -12.62
C SER A 51 -32.52 18.19 -13.32
N ALA A 52 -31.43 17.49 -12.97
CA ALA A 52 -31.28 16.08 -13.27
C ALA A 52 -30.85 15.37 -11.98
N ASP A 53 -31.77 14.55 -11.47
CA ASP A 53 -31.55 13.59 -10.40
C ASP A 53 -30.33 12.73 -10.71
N ASN A 54 -29.36 12.75 -9.80
CA ASN A 54 -28.31 11.74 -9.76
C ASN A 54 -28.11 11.35 -8.30
N THR A 55 -28.70 10.22 -7.93
CA THR A 55 -28.52 9.52 -6.66
C THR A 55 -27.08 9.04 -6.54
N SER A 56 -26.18 9.89 -6.03
CA SER A 56 -24.84 9.52 -5.60
C SER A 56 -24.84 9.16 -4.11
N TYR A 57 -25.24 7.92 -3.81
CA TYR A 57 -25.14 7.37 -2.46
C TYR A 57 -23.71 6.92 -2.16
N CYS A 58 -22.77 7.86 -2.08
CA CYS A 58 -21.41 7.63 -1.56
C CYS A 58 -20.76 8.93 -1.04
N ARG A 59 -21.51 9.76 -0.32
CA ARG A 59 -20.92 10.79 0.57
C ARG A 59 -21.80 10.97 1.80
N ARG A 60 -21.46 10.27 2.87
CA ARG A 60 -21.79 10.73 4.23
C ARG A 60 -20.53 10.70 5.05
N HIS A 61 -20.03 11.89 5.36
CA HIS A 61 -19.13 12.12 6.48
C HIS A 61 -19.77 11.56 7.74
N SER A 62 -19.04 10.72 8.47
CA SER A 62 -19.42 10.28 9.81
C SER A 62 -18.22 10.46 10.72
N THR A 63 -18.36 11.33 11.69
CA THR A 63 -17.52 11.45 12.88
C THR A 63 -17.95 10.39 13.91
N MET A 64 -16.95 9.77 14.55
CA MET A 64 -16.94 8.49 15.29
C MET A 64 -17.89 8.37 16.50
N PRO A 65 -18.20 7.12 16.93
CA PRO A 65 -17.51 6.54 18.09
C PRO A 65 -17.06 5.06 17.93
N SER A 66 -16.27 4.60 18.89
CA SER A 66 -15.45 3.39 18.98
C SER A 66 -16.18 2.03 19.03
N SER A 67 -16.92 1.68 17.98
CA SER A 67 -17.05 0.30 17.53
C SER A 67 -16.64 0.29 16.07
N VAL A 68 -15.51 -0.31 15.72
CA VAL A 68 -15.11 -0.38 14.30
C VAL A 68 -16.20 -1.17 13.59
N GLY A 69 -17.01 -0.49 12.78
CA GLY A 69 -18.06 -1.13 11.98
C GLY A 69 -17.46 -2.21 11.08
N PRO A 70 -18.30 -3.09 10.49
CA PRO A 70 -17.80 -4.15 9.63
C PRO A 70 -16.95 -3.59 8.49
N HIS A 71 -15.89 -4.33 8.12
CA HIS A 71 -15.01 -3.96 7.01
C HIS A 71 -15.81 -3.65 5.73
N VAL A 72 -15.59 -2.49 5.12
CA VAL A 72 -16.41 -1.99 4.00
C VAL A 72 -15.69 -2.19 2.68
N LYS A 73 -14.39 -1.87 2.61
CA LYS A 73 -13.60 -1.97 1.38
C LYS A 73 -13.45 -3.43 0.93
N SER A 74 -13.29 -4.33 1.88
CA SER A 74 -13.23 -5.79 1.67
C SER A 74 -14.51 -6.36 1.06
N ARG A 75 -15.63 -5.64 1.11
CA ARG A 75 -16.95 -6.03 0.55
C ARG A 75 -17.35 -5.22 -0.69
N CYS A 76 -16.43 -4.44 -1.29
CA CYS A 76 -16.69 -3.74 -2.54
C CYS A 76 -17.24 -4.71 -3.62
N PRO A 77 -18.33 -4.36 -4.34
CA PRO A 77 -19.08 -5.32 -5.16
C PRO A 77 -18.25 -6.05 -6.23
N GLN A 78 -17.24 -5.38 -6.78
CA GLN A 78 -16.35 -5.94 -7.79
C GLN A 78 -14.95 -6.13 -7.23
N TYR A 79 -14.37 -7.31 -7.45
CA TYR A 79 -13.03 -7.63 -7.01
C TYR A 79 -11.97 -6.91 -7.88
N PRO A 80 -10.96 -6.25 -7.29
CA PRO A 80 -9.98 -5.44 -8.03
C PRO A 80 -9.32 -6.19 -9.20
N GLY A 81 -9.11 -5.48 -10.31
CA GLY A 81 -8.44 -6.04 -11.50
C GLY A 81 -9.19 -7.18 -12.19
N SER A 82 -10.49 -7.34 -11.94
CA SER A 82 -11.30 -8.43 -12.49
C SER A 82 -12.75 -8.00 -12.75
N ASN A 83 -13.53 -8.84 -13.44
CA ASN A 83 -15.00 -8.69 -13.57
C ASN A 83 -15.77 -9.53 -12.53
N ILE A 84 -15.08 -10.08 -11.54
CA ILE A 84 -15.69 -10.95 -10.53
C ILE A 84 -16.52 -10.10 -9.56
N LYS A 85 -17.77 -10.50 -9.36
CA LYS A 85 -18.69 -9.87 -8.41
C LYS A 85 -18.71 -10.67 -7.12
N ARG A 86 -18.55 -9.99 -5.99
CA ARG A 86 -18.73 -10.57 -4.66
C ARG A 86 -20.21 -10.84 -4.42
N LEU A 87 -20.49 -11.85 -3.61
CA LEU A 87 -21.80 -12.00 -2.99
C LEU A 87 -22.03 -10.81 -2.06
N SER A 88 -23.19 -10.16 -2.14
CA SER A 88 -23.51 -9.05 -1.23
C SER A 88 -23.67 -9.60 0.19
N VAL A 89 -22.90 -9.05 1.13
CA VAL A 89 -22.93 -9.41 2.56
C VAL A 89 -23.52 -8.25 3.35
N PRO A 90 -24.75 -8.37 3.89
CA PRO A 90 -25.31 -7.38 4.81
C PRO A 90 -24.47 -7.22 6.08
N ASP A 91 -24.47 -6.02 6.68
CA ASP A 91 -23.64 -5.71 7.85
C ASP A 91 -23.89 -6.65 9.05
N ASP A 92 -25.14 -7.06 9.26
CA ASP A 92 -25.54 -8.02 10.31
C ASP A 92 -25.11 -9.47 10.02
N LYS A 93 -24.62 -9.75 8.81
CA LYS A 93 -24.15 -11.07 8.37
C LYS A 93 -22.65 -11.16 8.19
N VAL A 94 -21.90 -10.08 8.48
CA VAL A 94 -20.44 -10.07 8.34
C VAL A 94 -19.77 -11.02 9.33
N ASP A 95 -20.17 -11.01 10.60
CA ASP A 95 -19.58 -11.88 11.62
C ASP A 95 -19.85 -13.37 11.33
N TRP A 96 -18.80 -14.18 11.29
CA TRP A 96 -18.87 -15.64 11.14
C TRP A 96 -19.76 -16.32 12.18
N THR A 97 -19.91 -15.76 13.39
CA THR A 97 -20.80 -16.30 14.44
C THR A 97 -22.27 -16.27 14.02
N GLN A 98 -22.65 -15.34 13.15
CA GLN A 98 -23.99 -15.27 12.61
C GLN A 98 -24.22 -16.43 11.64
N LYS A 99 -25.23 -17.25 11.95
CA LYS A 99 -25.67 -18.32 11.06
C LYS A 99 -26.20 -17.74 9.76
N TRP A 100 -25.67 -18.25 8.65
CA TRP A 100 -26.12 -17.95 7.30
C TRP A 100 -25.85 -19.15 6.37
N PRO A 101 -26.69 -20.20 6.44
CA PRO A 101 -26.50 -21.43 5.66
C PRO A 101 -26.52 -21.21 4.15
N GLU A 102 -27.21 -20.16 3.68
CA GLU A 102 -27.30 -19.79 2.27
C GLU A 102 -26.04 -19.04 1.77
N TYR A 103 -25.08 -18.76 2.65
CA TYR A 103 -23.84 -18.08 2.28
C TYR A 103 -22.99 -18.96 1.35
N ASN A 104 -23.03 -18.66 0.07
CA ASN A 104 -22.30 -19.36 -0.98
C ASN A 104 -21.52 -18.36 -1.84
N PRO A 105 -20.37 -17.85 -1.35
CA PRO A 105 -19.57 -16.87 -2.06
C PRO A 105 -18.94 -17.45 -3.32
N VAL A 106 -18.73 -16.61 -4.32
CA VAL A 106 -17.96 -17.01 -5.51
C VAL A 106 -16.52 -17.30 -5.08
N SER A 107 -15.95 -18.40 -5.59
CA SER A 107 -14.54 -18.73 -5.38
C SER A 107 -13.69 -18.12 -6.49
N TYR A 108 -12.71 -17.30 -6.14
CA TYR A 108 -11.81 -16.67 -7.09
C TYR A 108 -10.37 -16.61 -6.58
N THR A 109 -9.43 -16.94 -7.46
CA THR A 109 -7.99 -16.71 -7.29
C THR A 109 -7.45 -16.31 -8.65
N ALA A 110 -6.70 -15.21 -8.72
CA ALA A 110 -6.24 -14.64 -9.96
C ALA A 110 -5.27 -15.59 -10.69
N PRO A 111 -5.26 -15.62 -12.03
CA PRO A 111 -4.33 -16.46 -12.78
C PRO A 111 -2.85 -16.24 -12.41
N SER A 112 -2.47 -15.01 -12.10
CA SER A 112 -1.11 -14.67 -11.64
C SER A 112 -0.73 -15.39 -10.34
N VAL A 113 -1.69 -15.62 -9.45
CA VAL A 113 -1.50 -16.38 -8.19
C VAL A 113 -1.56 -17.88 -8.46
N LEU A 114 -2.50 -18.34 -9.32
CA LEU A 114 -2.65 -19.76 -9.68
C LEU A 114 -1.44 -20.35 -10.42
N ASN A 115 -0.68 -19.51 -11.12
CA ASN A 115 0.57 -19.89 -11.76
C ASN A 115 1.71 -20.21 -10.76
N ASN A 116 1.44 -20.16 -9.46
CA ASN A 116 2.36 -20.47 -8.37
C ASN A 116 3.73 -19.78 -8.49
N PRO A 117 3.78 -18.44 -8.64
CA PRO A 117 5.03 -17.71 -8.53
C PRO A 117 5.64 -17.88 -7.13
N ALA A 118 6.93 -17.59 -6.97
CA ALA A 118 7.66 -17.79 -5.71
C ALA A 118 7.02 -17.09 -4.48
N TRP A 119 6.30 -15.99 -4.71
CA TRP A 119 5.60 -15.22 -3.68
C TRP A 119 4.19 -15.75 -3.34
N ALA A 120 3.66 -16.72 -4.10
CA ALA A 120 2.33 -17.30 -3.88
C ALA A 120 2.42 -18.71 -3.30
N ASP A 121 1.45 -19.06 -2.46
CA ASP A 121 1.29 -20.44 -2.01
C ASP A 121 0.74 -21.33 -3.15
N PRO A 122 0.97 -22.64 -3.10
CA PRO A 122 0.15 -23.59 -3.85
C PRO A 122 -1.34 -23.51 -3.46
N ASP A 123 -2.20 -24.15 -4.25
CA ASP A 123 -3.56 -24.41 -3.78
C ASP A 123 -3.55 -25.37 -2.56
N ILE A 124 -4.64 -25.38 -1.79
CA ILE A 124 -4.73 -25.86 -0.39
C ILE A 124 -4.34 -27.35 -0.16
N GLY A 125 -4.04 -28.10 -1.23
CA GLY A 125 -3.70 -29.53 -1.20
C GLY A 125 -2.48 -29.88 -0.34
N SER A 126 -1.39 -29.10 -0.42
CA SER A 126 -0.28 -29.19 0.54
C SER A 126 -0.52 -28.14 1.64
N SER A 127 -1.34 -28.47 2.64
CA SER A 127 -1.82 -27.50 3.61
C SER A 127 -0.66 -26.83 4.38
N PRO A 128 -0.54 -25.50 4.34
CA PRO A 128 0.46 -24.78 5.12
C PRO A 128 0.22 -24.88 6.62
N LYS A 129 1.27 -24.59 7.42
CA LYS A 129 1.12 -24.54 8.88
C LYS A 129 0.58 -23.17 9.30
N PHE A 130 -0.73 -23.06 9.43
CA PHE A 130 -1.40 -21.83 9.85
C PHE A 130 -1.13 -21.45 11.31
N ASN A 131 -1.29 -20.16 11.63
CA ASN A 131 -1.08 -19.59 12.97
C ASN A 131 0.34 -19.82 13.55
N THR A 132 1.34 -19.96 12.68
CA THR A 132 2.75 -20.11 13.08
C THR A 132 3.67 -19.58 11.98
N VAL A 133 4.97 -19.48 12.29
CA VAL A 133 6.00 -19.20 11.28
C VAL A 133 6.32 -20.50 10.55
N ASP A 134 5.96 -20.59 9.28
CA ASP A 134 6.07 -21.78 8.44
C ASP A 134 7.26 -21.64 7.46
N GLY A 135 8.45 -21.99 7.95
CA GLY A 135 9.69 -21.79 7.20
C GLY A 135 10.02 -20.30 7.08
N ALA A 136 10.05 -19.77 5.86
CA ALA A 136 10.31 -18.35 5.57
C ALA A 136 9.03 -17.50 5.51
N VAL A 137 7.85 -18.12 5.64
CA VAL A 137 6.56 -17.42 5.56
C VAL A 137 5.99 -17.31 6.97
N ASP A 138 5.84 -16.08 7.46
CA ASP A 138 5.06 -15.84 8.66
C ASP A 138 3.57 -15.97 8.33
N ARG A 139 2.89 -16.91 8.99
CA ARG A 139 1.45 -17.14 8.86
C ARG A 139 0.73 -16.80 10.15
N THR A 140 1.38 -16.16 11.11
CA THR A 140 0.71 -15.60 12.30
C THR A 140 -0.06 -14.35 11.91
N SER A 141 -1.14 -14.06 12.64
CA SER A 141 -1.90 -12.83 12.45
C SER A 141 -1.66 -11.90 13.63
N PHE A 142 -1.59 -10.60 13.35
CA PHE A 142 -1.56 -9.56 14.36
C PHE A 142 -2.88 -9.42 15.14
N GLU A 143 -3.96 -10.02 14.63
CA GLU A 143 -5.26 -10.11 15.30
C GLU A 143 -5.37 -11.34 16.23
N GLY A 144 -4.28 -12.10 16.39
CA GLY A 144 -4.25 -13.35 17.14
C GLY A 144 -4.61 -14.57 16.27
N SER A 145 -4.89 -15.70 16.91
CA SER A 145 -5.14 -16.94 16.16
C SER A 145 -6.44 -16.88 15.35
N TYR A 146 -6.35 -17.10 14.05
CA TYR A 146 -7.51 -17.19 13.16
C TYR A 146 -8.00 -18.62 13.00
N LYS A 147 -9.30 -18.77 12.70
CA LYS A 147 -9.92 -20.07 12.47
C LYS A 147 -9.51 -20.65 11.13
N VAL A 148 -9.42 -21.97 11.07
CA VAL A 148 -9.21 -22.74 9.83
C VAL A 148 -10.38 -23.69 9.68
N GLU A 149 -11.08 -23.62 8.56
CA GLU A 149 -12.24 -24.45 8.24
C GLU A 149 -12.04 -25.09 6.87
N ASN A 150 -12.28 -26.41 6.76
CA ASN A 150 -12.04 -27.18 5.53
C ASN A 150 -10.64 -26.95 4.94
N GLY A 151 -9.63 -26.83 5.81
CA GLY A 151 -8.24 -26.58 5.44
C GLY A 151 -7.93 -25.14 5.02
N LYS A 152 -8.88 -24.21 5.05
CA LYS A 152 -8.69 -22.80 4.63
C LYS A 152 -8.82 -21.85 5.82
N PRO A 153 -7.98 -20.80 5.92
CA PRO A 153 -8.17 -19.73 6.90
C PRO A 153 -9.51 -19.03 6.71
N LEU A 154 -10.08 -18.54 7.81
CA LEU A 154 -11.21 -17.62 7.81
C LEU A 154 -10.74 -16.23 8.22
N ASN A 155 -11.09 -15.23 7.41
CA ASN A 155 -10.77 -13.83 7.66
C ASN A 155 -11.27 -13.38 9.04
N PRO A 156 -10.38 -12.85 9.91
CA PRO A 156 -10.73 -12.54 11.30
C PRO A 156 -11.81 -11.44 11.41
N CYS A 157 -11.96 -10.59 10.39
CA CYS A 157 -12.94 -9.51 10.35
C CYS A 157 -14.27 -9.88 9.70
N GLY A 158 -14.47 -11.15 9.29
CA GLY A 158 -15.75 -11.66 8.82
C GLY A 158 -15.83 -11.97 7.32
N ARG A 159 -17.07 -12.21 6.87
CA ARG A 159 -17.43 -12.54 5.48
C ARG A 159 -17.21 -11.36 4.54
N THR A 160 -16.53 -11.63 3.44
CA THR A 160 -16.28 -10.66 2.37
C THR A 160 -17.17 -10.86 1.14
N GLY A 161 -17.84 -12.01 1.03
CA GLY A 161 -18.62 -12.39 -0.15
C GLY A 161 -17.79 -13.03 -1.27
N LEU A 162 -16.53 -13.39 -1.01
CA LEU A 162 -15.64 -14.02 -1.98
C LEU A 162 -14.68 -14.99 -1.30
N ALA A 163 -14.66 -16.24 -1.75
CA ALA A 163 -13.74 -17.28 -1.30
C ALA A 163 -12.50 -17.37 -2.22
N GLY A 164 -11.48 -18.10 -1.78
CA GLY A 164 -10.19 -18.18 -2.47
C GLY A 164 -9.25 -17.06 -2.05
N ARG A 165 -8.17 -16.83 -2.80
CA ARG A 165 -7.15 -15.82 -2.44
C ARG A 165 -7.27 -14.51 -3.21
N GLY A 166 -8.06 -14.49 -4.29
CA GLY A 166 -8.08 -13.35 -5.20
C GLY A 166 -6.68 -13.03 -5.73
N LEU A 167 -6.19 -11.81 -5.53
CA LEU A 167 -4.87 -11.34 -5.94
C LEU A 167 -3.76 -11.61 -4.90
N LEU A 168 -4.10 -12.06 -3.71
CA LEU A 168 -3.14 -12.26 -2.63
C LEU A 168 -2.42 -13.61 -2.79
N GLY A 169 -1.12 -13.63 -2.51
CA GLY A 169 -0.30 -14.82 -2.71
C GLY A 169 -0.54 -15.90 -1.65
N ARG A 170 -0.71 -15.47 -0.40
CA ARG A 170 -0.76 -16.36 0.76
C ARG A 170 -2.20 -16.69 1.17
N TRP A 171 -2.39 -17.91 1.66
CA TRP A 171 -3.58 -18.22 2.46
C TRP A 171 -3.45 -17.60 3.85
N GLY A 172 -4.50 -16.92 4.31
CA GLY A 172 -4.49 -16.21 5.60
C GLY A 172 -3.88 -14.80 5.48
N PRO A 173 -3.08 -14.36 6.46
CA PRO A 173 -2.51 -13.02 6.45
C PRO A 173 -1.44 -12.86 5.37
N ASN A 174 -1.44 -11.70 4.71
CA ASN A 174 -0.41 -11.23 3.79
C ASN A 174 0.17 -9.95 4.39
N HIS A 175 1.38 -10.06 4.94
CA HIS A 175 2.00 -8.96 5.67
C HIS A 175 2.62 -7.93 4.71
N ALA A 176 2.32 -6.67 5.00
CA ALA A 176 2.91 -5.49 4.38
C ALA A 176 3.61 -4.62 5.44
N ALA A 177 4.36 -3.64 4.97
CA ALA A 177 4.95 -2.61 5.82
C ALA A 177 4.75 -1.22 5.17
N ASP A 178 4.28 -0.27 5.99
CA ASP A 178 3.93 1.08 5.55
C ASP A 178 4.84 2.14 6.21
N PRO A 179 5.91 2.58 5.53
CA PRO A 179 6.82 3.61 6.02
C PRO A 179 6.22 5.00 5.82
N ILE A 180 5.74 5.61 6.90
CA ILE A 180 5.12 6.94 6.85
C ILE A 180 6.17 8.00 7.19
N VAL A 181 6.86 8.48 6.16
CA VAL A 181 7.85 9.56 6.32
C VAL A 181 7.15 10.92 6.38
N THR A 182 7.43 11.69 7.43
CA THR A 182 6.79 13.00 7.68
C THR A 182 7.78 14.10 7.96
N ARG A 183 7.42 15.34 7.61
CA ARG A 183 8.17 16.56 7.93
C ARG A 183 7.22 17.71 8.27
N TRP A 184 7.74 18.74 8.92
CA TRP A 184 6.98 19.98 9.08
C TRP A 184 6.92 20.77 7.78
N LYS A 185 5.76 21.35 7.47
CA LYS A 185 5.67 22.38 6.44
C LYS A 185 6.28 23.67 7.00
N VAL A 186 7.27 24.22 6.33
CA VAL A 186 7.98 25.44 6.77
C VAL A 186 7.90 26.55 5.71
N ASP A 187 8.03 27.79 6.16
CA ASP A 187 8.16 28.95 5.28
C ASP A 187 9.62 29.12 4.78
N VAL A 188 9.86 30.18 4.01
CA VAL A 188 11.20 30.50 3.46
C VAL A 188 12.25 30.81 4.53
N LYS A 189 11.85 31.06 5.78
CA LYS A 189 12.73 31.31 6.93
C LYS A 189 12.91 30.05 7.78
N GLY A 190 12.29 28.93 7.41
CA GLY A 190 12.32 27.69 8.18
C GLY A 190 11.32 27.65 9.34
N ALA A 191 10.42 28.62 9.47
CA ALA A 191 9.41 28.61 10.53
C ALA A 191 8.23 27.71 10.16
N LYS A 192 7.71 26.93 11.13
CA LYS A 192 6.56 26.03 10.91
C LYS A 192 5.32 26.83 10.49
N ILE A 193 4.73 26.46 9.36
CA ILE A 193 3.47 27.04 8.88
C ILE A 193 2.32 26.46 9.70
N HIS A 194 1.46 27.32 10.21
CA HIS A 194 0.28 26.94 10.98
C HIS A 194 -0.97 26.98 10.10
N HIS A 195 -1.86 26.00 10.27
CA HIS A 195 -3.14 25.97 9.59
C HIS A 195 -4.06 27.08 10.14
N SER A 196 -4.74 27.79 9.24
CA SER A 196 -5.50 29.01 9.57
C SER A 196 -6.67 28.77 10.52
N VAL A 197 -7.28 27.58 10.51
CA VAL A 197 -8.44 27.27 11.35
C VAL A 197 -8.03 26.63 12.67
N SER A 198 -7.20 25.58 12.61
CA SER A 198 -6.85 24.78 13.79
C SER A 198 -5.74 25.43 14.62
N GLN A 199 -5.04 26.43 14.06
CA GLN A 199 -3.90 27.10 14.69
C GLN A 199 -2.79 26.14 15.11
N LYS A 200 -2.73 24.96 14.48
CA LYS A 200 -1.70 23.93 14.69
C LYS A 200 -0.71 23.91 13.52
N PRO A 201 0.53 23.49 13.73
CA PRO A 201 1.50 23.35 12.65
C PRO A 201 1.03 22.31 11.62
N VAL A 202 1.28 22.60 10.34
CA VAL A 202 0.96 21.70 9.22
C VAL A 202 2.08 20.67 9.07
N LEU A 203 1.70 19.39 9.11
CA LEU A 203 2.60 18.28 8.83
C LEU A 203 2.46 17.88 7.35
N GLN A 204 3.53 17.42 6.73
CA GLN A 204 3.50 16.80 5.40
C GLN A 204 3.94 15.34 5.50
N PHE A 205 3.45 14.51 4.59
CA PHE A 205 3.92 13.14 4.40
C PHE A 205 4.24 12.86 2.93
N VAL A 206 5.06 11.86 2.69
CA VAL A 206 5.31 11.36 1.33
C VAL A 206 4.16 10.46 0.91
N SER A 207 3.54 10.77 -0.24
CA SER A 207 2.49 9.95 -0.84
C SER A 207 2.83 9.60 -2.28
N ILE A 208 2.43 8.40 -2.69
CA ILE A 208 2.53 7.94 -4.07
C ILE A 208 1.14 7.77 -4.67
N LYS A 209 1.03 7.99 -5.98
CA LYS A 209 -0.18 7.65 -6.75
C LYS A 209 0.03 6.31 -7.42
N ARG A 210 -0.72 5.29 -7.00
CA ARG A 210 -0.55 3.93 -7.53
C ARG A 210 -0.92 3.88 -9.01
N LYS A 211 -0.16 3.13 -9.82
CA LYS A 211 -0.44 2.98 -11.27
C LYS A 211 -1.69 2.15 -11.55
N ASP A 212 -2.02 1.20 -10.68
CA ASP A 212 -3.08 0.22 -10.87
C ASP A 212 -4.50 0.79 -10.68
N CYS A 213 -4.70 1.63 -9.67
CA CYS A 213 -6.01 2.22 -9.34
C CYS A 213 -6.05 3.75 -9.45
N GLY A 214 -4.89 4.42 -9.54
CA GLY A 214 -4.82 5.89 -9.57
C GLY A 214 -5.14 6.56 -8.23
N GLU A 215 -5.22 5.81 -7.13
CA GLU A 215 -5.43 6.36 -5.80
C GLU A 215 -4.10 6.76 -5.14
N TRP A 216 -4.15 7.77 -4.27
CA TRP A 216 -3.01 8.16 -3.44
C TRP A 216 -2.88 7.21 -2.25
N ALA A 217 -1.65 6.82 -1.93
CA ALA A 217 -1.34 5.86 -0.87
C ALA A 217 -0.06 6.26 -0.13
N ILE A 218 0.20 5.55 0.96
CA ILE A 218 1.50 5.54 1.64
C ILE A 218 2.39 4.63 0.79
N PRO A 219 3.68 4.97 0.60
CA PRO A 219 4.61 4.17 -0.19
C PRO A 219 5.07 2.90 0.56
N GLY A 220 4.16 1.94 0.68
CA GLY A 220 4.37 0.69 1.39
C GLY A 220 4.16 -0.51 0.47
N GLY A 221 4.68 -1.65 0.90
CA GLY A 221 4.63 -2.88 0.09
C GLY A 221 4.76 -4.14 0.92
N MET A 222 4.87 -5.27 0.23
CA MET A 222 4.79 -6.59 0.83
C MET A 222 6.08 -6.94 1.57
N VAL A 223 5.95 -7.62 2.71
CA VAL A 223 7.10 -8.21 3.39
C VAL A 223 7.55 -9.44 2.61
N ASP A 224 8.80 -9.45 2.17
CA ASP A 224 9.37 -10.59 1.45
C ASP A 224 9.57 -11.82 2.38
N PRO A 225 9.53 -13.05 1.85
CA PRO A 225 9.77 -14.25 2.67
C PRO A 225 11.11 -14.20 3.42
N GLY A 226 11.06 -14.26 4.75
CA GLY A 226 12.22 -14.18 5.64
C GLY A 226 12.79 -12.76 5.82
N GLU A 227 12.18 -11.74 5.23
CA GLU A 227 12.57 -10.34 5.41
C GLU A 227 12.09 -9.82 6.78
N GLN A 228 12.91 -8.99 7.43
CA GLN A 228 12.48 -8.26 8.62
C GLN A 228 11.67 -7.04 8.22
N VAL A 229 10.56 -6.78 8.92
CA VAL A 229 9.68 -5.61 8.68
C VAL A 229 10.46 -4.29 8.63
N SER A 230 11.49 -4.11 9.47
CA SER A 230 12.33 -2.90 9.45
C SER A 230 13.10 -2.72 8.14
N LEU A 231 13.54 -3.82 7.51
CA LEU A 231 14.18 -3.80 6.20
C LEU A 231 13.15 -3.51 5.10
N THR A 232 11.97 -4.12 5.17
CA THR A 232 10.84 -3.85 4.25
C THR A 232 10.49 -2.36 4.26
N LEU A 233 10.30 -1.75 5.44
CA LEU A 233 9.99 -0.32 5.57
C LEU A 233 11.02 0.57 4.85
N GLN A 234 12.31 0.27 5.00
CA GLN A 234 13.36 1.05 4.35
C GLN A 234 13.40 0.78 2.83
N ARG A 235 13.26 -0.49 2.42
CA ARG A 235 13.31 -0.91 1.01
C ARG A 235 12.16 -0.27 0.23
N GLU A 236 10.92 -0.46 0.68
CA GLU A 236 9.71 0.05 0.02
C GLU A 236 9.77 1.57 -0.14
N PHE A 237 10.14 2.29 0.92
CA PHE A 237 10.29 3.74 0.83
C PHE A 237 11.35 4.17 -0.19
N SER A 238 12.47 3.45 -0.23
CA SER A 238 13.57 3.75 -1.17
C SER A 238 13.18 3.46 -2.62
N GLU A 239 12.49 2.36 -2.87
CA GLU A 239 12.08 1.90 -4.20
C GLU A 239 10.94 2.75 -4.77
N GLU A 240 9.93 3.06 -3.95
CA GLU A 240 8.71 3.73 -4.43
C GLU A 240 8.79 5.27 -4.45
N ALA A 241 9.57 5.87 -3.55
CA ALA A 241 9.57 7.33 -3.38
C ALA A 241 10.88 8.03 -3.78
N LEU A 242 11.98 7.30 -3.98
CA LEU A 242 13.32 7.85 -4.20
C LEU A 242 14.04 7.16 -5.37
N ASN A 243 13.29 6.75 -6.40
CA ASN A 243 13.80 6.02 -7.56
C ASN A 243 15.08 6.67 -8.11
N SER A 244 16.21 5.99 -7.94
CA SER A 244 17.53 6.58 -8.18
C SER A 244 18.14 6.16 -9.50
N LEU A 245 17.36 5.55 -10.40
CA LEU A 245 17.84 4.96 -11.65
C LEU A 245 18.57 5.96 -12.56
N SER A 246 18.30 7.27 -12.41
CA SER A 246 18.98 8.36 -13.13
C SER A 246 20.21 8.95 -12.41
N SER A 247 20.42 8.67 -11.12
CA SER A 247 21.48 9.29 -10.28
C SER A 247 22.86 8.63 -10.42
N SER A 248 23.92 9.39 -10.19
CA SER A 248 25.29 8.88 -10.12
C SER A 248 25.50 7.94 -8.92
N PRO A 249 26.49 7.04 -8.94
CA PRO A 249 26.77 6.16 -7.79
C PRO A 249 27.04 6.89 -6.48
N ALA A 250 27.65 8.09 -6.53
CA ALA A 250 27.94 8.90 -5.35
C ALA A 250 26.65 9.51 -4.75
N GLU A 251 25.78 10.07 -5.58
CA GLU A 251 24.48 10.60 -5.16
C GLU A 251 23.60 9.49 -4.58
N ARG A 252 23.59 8.31 -5.21
CA ARG A 252 22.88 7.13 -4.68
C ARG A 252 23.37 6.75 -3.29
N ALA A 253 24.68 6.78 -3.06
CA ALA A 253 25.25 6.47 -1.75
C ALA A 253 24.84 7.51 -0.70
N GLU A 254 24.81 8.79 -1.06
CA GLU A 254 24.37 9.86 -0.15
C GLU A 254 22.87 9.75 0.19
N ILE A 255 22.02 9.55 -0.83
CA ILE A 255 20.58 9.31 -0.67
C ILE A 255 20.35 8.13 0.27
N HIS A 256 21.01 7.00 -0.02
CA HIS A 256 20.90 5.80 0.79
C HIS A 256 21.36 6.02 2.24
N GLN A 257 22.44 6.78 2.45
CA GLN A 257 22.93 7.11 3.79
C GLN A 257 21.93 7.98 4.57
N ARG A 258 21.32 8.98 3.94
CA ARG A 258 20.30 9.84 4.56
C ARG A 258 19.05 9.05 4.95
N ILE A 259 18.54 8.20 4.06
CA ILE A 259 17.42 7.28 4.35
C ILE A 259 17.81 6.36 5.50
N THR A 260 18.94 5.67 5.40
CA THR A 260 19.40 4.74 6.45
C THR A 260 19.50 5.44 7.80
N ASN A 261 19.97 6.69 7.84
CA ASN A 261 20.04 7.45 9.07
C ASN A 261 18.67 7.78 9.66
N LEU A 262 17.66 8.10 8.84
CA LEU A 262 16.29 8.30 9.31
C LEU A 262 15.69 7.00 9.87
N PHE A 263 15.86 5.89 9.15
CA PHE A 263 15.31 4.57 9.50
C PHE A 263 16.10 3.85 10.60
N LYS A 264 17.28 4.35 11.01
CA LYS A 264 17.97 3.92 12.24
C LYS A 264 17.19 4.29 13.51
N SER A 265 16.36 5.33 13.45
CA SER A 265 15.45 5.62 14.56
C SER A 265 14.42 4.50 14.71
N SER A 266 13.92 4.26 15.91
CA SER A 266 12.88 3.24 16.12
C SER A 266 11.57 3.57 15.41
N GLY A 267 11.39 4.82 14.95
CA GLY A 267 10.11 5.34 14.49
C GLY A 267 9.05 5.35 15.59
N PHE A 268 7.85 5.78 15.23
CA PHE A 268 6.63 5.64 16.02
C PHE A 268 5.73 4.60 15.36
N MET A 269 5.51 3.46 15.99
CA MET A 269 4.60 2.42 15.46
C MET A 269 3.16 2.92 15.56
N VAL A 270 2.60 3.26 14.41
CA VAL A 270 1.27 3.88 14.29
C VAL A 270 0.19 2.82 14.38
N TYR A 271 0.41 1.71 13.67
CA TYR A 271 -0.56 0.64 13.54
C TYR A 271 0.13 -0.69 13.29
N LYS A 272 -0.49 -1.76 13.78
CA LYS A 272 -0.09 -3.15 13.51
C LYS A 272 -1.35 -4.01 13.58
N GLY A 273 -1.78 -4.56 12.44
CA GLY A 273 -3.04 -5.29 12.39
C GLY A 273 -3.63 -5.45 11.01
N TYR A 274 -4.89 -5.86 10.98
CA TYR A 274 -5.74 -6.02 9.81
C TYR A 274 -5.96 -4.72 9.01
N VAL A 275 -5.87 -4.80 7.69
CA VAL A 275 -6.18 -3.68 6.79
C VAL A 275 -7.47 -3.97 6.05
N ASP A 276 -8.46 -3.09 6.13
CA ASP A 276 -9.66 -3.16 5.28
C ASP A 276 -9.30 -2.79 3.84
N ASP A 277 -8.87 -3.80 3.09
CA ASP A 277 -8.34 -3.70 1.72
C ASP A 277 -9.28 -4.40 0.73
N PRO A 278 -9.55 -3.80 -0.45
CA PRO A 278 -10.44 -4.38 -1.44
C PRO A 278 -9.97 -5.72 -2.03
N ARG A 279 -8.71 -6.12 -1.81
CA ARG A 279 -8.16 -7.44 -2.20
C ARG A 279 -8.52 -8.55 -1.20
N ASN A 280 -8.96 -8.21 0.01
CA ASN A 280 -9.30 -9.19 1.03
C ASN A 280 -10.40 -10.14 0.57
N THR A 281 -10.32 -11.39 0.98
CA THR A 281 -11.30 -12.45 0.73
C THR A 281 -11.69 -13.10 2.05
N ASP A 282 -12.53 -14.12 2.00
CA ASP A 282 -12.86 -14.94 3.16
C ASP A 282 -11.64 -15.74 3.66
N ASN A 283 -10.63 -15.95 2.82
CA ASN A 283 -9.52 -16.86 3.09
C ASN A 283 -8.13 -16.23 3.00
N SER A 284 -8.04 -14.96 2.66
CA SER A 284 -6.78 -14.24 2.47
C SER A 284 -7.00 -12.75 2.73
N TRP A 285 -6.15 -12.13 3.55
CA TRP A 285 -6.31 -10.72 3.90
C TRP A 285 -4.98 -10.01 4.07
N MET A 286 -5.03 -8.68 3.98
CA MET A 286 -3.90 -7.79 4.22
C MET A 286 -3.74 -7.52 5.72
N GLU A 287 -2.51 -7.57 6.19
CA GLU A 287 -2.10 -7.00 7.48
C GLU A 287 -0.89 -6.12 7.27
N THR A 288 -0.73 -5.06 8.05
CA THR A 288 0.40 -4.16 7.92
C THR A 288 1.04 -3.82 9.26
N VAL A 289 2.31 -3.45 9.20
CA VAL A 289 2.97 -2.66 10.23
C VAL A 289 3.22 -1.26 9.66
N ALA A 290 2.51 -0.27 10.18
CA ALA A 290 2.69 1.13 9.80
C ALA A 290 3.57 1.86 10.82
N VAL A 291 4.66 2.45 10.35
CA VAL A 291 5.64 3.13 11.21
C VAL A 291 5.89 4.53 10.70
N ASN A 292 5.74 5.52 11.57
CA ASN A 292 6.05 6.90 11.27
C ASN A 292 7.53 7.21 11.55
N PHE A 293 8.23 7.66 10.51
CA PHE A 293 9.58 8.20 10.61
C PHE A 293 9.50 9.71 10.38
N HIS A 294 9.91 10.49 11.38
CA HIS A 294 9.74 11.94 11.35
C HIS A 294 11.07 12.66 11.23
N ASP A 295 11.18 13.48 10.20
CA ASP A 295 12.28 14.41 9.98
C ASP A 295 11.91 15.78 10.59
N ASP A 296 12.17 15.94 11.89
CA ASP A 296 11.76 17.12 12.65
C ASP A 296 12.54 18.39 12.25
N LEU A 297 13.82 18.24 11.91
CA LEU A 297 14.68 19.34 11.48
C LEU A 297 14.56 19.64 9.98
N GLY A 298 13.99 18.73 9.19
CA GLY A 298 13.81 18.89 7.75
C GLY A 298 15.12 18.79 6.96
N ASN A 299 16.16 18.16 7.51
CA ASN A 299 17.51 18.10 6.94
C ASN A 299 17.94 16.67 6.55
N SER A 300 17.00 15.73 6.50
CA SER A 300 17.24 14.33 6.12
C SER A 300 16.59 14.03 4.78
N VAL A 301 15.54 13.22 4.76
CA VAL A 301 14.77 12.84 3.56
C VAL A 301 14.01 14.04 2.98
N SER A 302 13.72 15.06 3.80
CA SER A 302 13.03 16.28 3.34
C SER A 302 13.77 17.05 2.24
N GLU A 303 15.09 16.90 2.15
CA GLU A 303 15.94 17.56 1.14
C GLU A 303 16.10 16.73 -0.14
N LEU A 304 15.67 15.47 -0.11
CA LEU A 304 15.86 14.57 -1.25
C LEU A 304 14.79 14.84 -2.32
N PRO A 305 15.17 14.82 -3.61
CA PRO A 305 14.20 14.85 -4.69
C PRO A 305 13.38 13.55 -4.63
N LEU A 306 12.05 13.70 -4.55
CA LEU A 306 11.16 12.55 -4.66
C LEU A 306 11.07 12.15 -6.13
N GLU A 307 11.29 10.87 -6.42
CA GLU A 307 11.15 10.30 -7.76
C GLU A 307 10.31 9.02 -7.68
N ALA A 308 9.27 8.93 -8.49
CA ALA A 308 8.33 7.83 -8.42
C ALA A 308 9.01 6.54 -8.91
N GLY A 309 8.87 5.48 -8.12
CA GLY A 309 9.31 4.13 -8.46
C GLY A 309 8.58 3.50 -9.64
N ASP A 310 8.99 2.30 -10.01
CA ASP A 310 8.41 1.56 -11.15
C ASP A 310 6.91 1.25 -10.96
N ASP A 311 6.42 1.17 -9.72
CA ASP A 311 5.00 0.90 -9.39
C ASP A 311 4.19 2.17 -9.03
N ALA A 312 4.87 3.32 -8.89
CA ALA A 312 4.26 4.61 -8.60
C ALA A 312 4.17 5.49 -9.85
N GLY A 313 2.99 6.04 -10.14
CA GLY A 313 2.81 6.96 -11.27
C GLY A 313 3.25 8.39 -10.95
N GLN A 314 3.15 8.78 -9.67
CA GLN A 314 3.53 10.08 -9.15
C GLN A 314 3.96 9.93 -7.69
N VAL A 315 4.82 10.84 -7.21
CA VAL A 315 5.22 10.94 -5.80
C VAL A 315 5.28 12.42 -5.42
N GLN A 316 4.81 12.76 -4.21
CA GLN A 316 4.92 14.13 -3.70
C GLN A 316 4.83 14.19 -2.17
N TRP A 317 5.27 15.32 -1.62
CA TRP A 317 4.90 15.74 -0.28
C TRP A 317 3.46 16.27 -0.30
N VAL A 318 2.62 15.73 0.58
CA VAL A 318 1.22 16.12 0.74
C VAL A 318 1.02 16.69 2.14
N ASP A 319 0.33 17.82 2.25
CA ASP A 319 -0.11 18.35 3.54
C ASP A 319 -1.10 17.37 4.19
N LEU A 320 -0.87 17.00 5.46
CA LEU A 320 -1.84 16.21 6.23
C LEU A 320 -3.11 17.02 6.40
N ASP A 321 -4.21 16.45 5.90
CA ASP A 321 -5.55 17.01 5.99
C ASP A 321 -6.56 15.86 5.93
N SER A 322 -7.59 15.89 6.79
CA SER A 322 -8.64 14.89 6.84
C SER A 322 -9.47 14.75 5.56
N SER A 323 -9.42 15.73 4.66
CA SER A 323 -10.11 15.69 3.36
C SER A 323 -9.30 15.02 2.25
N PHE A 324 -8.01 14.74 2.45
CA PHE A 324 -7.16 14.13 1.42
C PHE A 324 -7.56 12.67 1.18
N PRO A 325 -8.03 12.31 -0.03
CA PRO A 325 -8.52 10.96 -0.31
C PRO A 325 -7.36 9.97 -0.43
N LEU A 326 -7.39 8.92 0.39
CA LEU A 326 -6.35 7.90 0.43
C LEU A 326 -6.92 6.49 0.23
N TYR A 327 -6.06 5.63 -0.31
CA TYR A 327 -6.29 4.21 -0.49
C TYR A 327 -6.49 3.48 0.86
N ALA A 328 -7.29 2.40 0.82
CA ALA A 328 -7.63 1.56 1.97
C ALA A 328 -8.06 2.37 3.20
N ASN A 329 -7.40 2.17 4.35
CA ASN A 329 -7.62 2.86 5.61
C ASN A 329 -6.46 3.82 5.99
N HIS A 330 -5.62 4.22 5.02
CA HIS A 330 -4.39 4.98 5.30
C HIS A 330 -4.65 6.34 6.00
N SER A 331 -5.81 6.96 5.74
CA SER A 331 -6.24 8.18 6.43
C SER A 331 -6.28 8.01 7.96
N HIS A 332 -6.65 6.81 8.45
CA HIS A 332 -6.66 6.53 9.89
C HIS A 332 -5.24 6.57 10.49
N PHE A 333 -4.24 6.05 9.78
CA PHE A 333 -2.85 6.10 10.24
C PHE A 333 -2.37 7.55 10.35
N LEU A 334 -2.70 8.38 9.35
CA LEU A 334 -2.33 9.80 9.35
C LEU A 334 -3.04 10.59 10.47
N GLU A 335 -4.29 10.27 10.79
CA GLU A 335 -4.99 10.87 11.94
C GLU A 335 -4.24 10.61 13.26
N ILE A 336 -3.81 9.36 13.47
CA ILE A 336 -3.04 8.98 14.67
C ILE A 336 -1.73 9.76 14.72
N ILE A 337 -1.01 9.89 13.60
CA ILE A 337 0.22 10.67 13.51
C ILE A 337 -0.03 12.15 13.79
N ALA A 338 -1.08 12.74 13.21
CA ALA A 338 -1.41 14.15 13.43
C ALA A 338 -1.68 14.43 14.92
N LYS A 339 -2.38 13.51 15.60
CA LYS A 339 -2.60 13.58 17.06
C LYS A 339 -1.28 13.48 17.84
N GLU A 340 -0.47 12.48 17.54
CA GLU A 340 0.83 12.26 18.20
C GLU A 340 1.76 13.47 18.05
N ARG A 341 1.82 14.05 16.83
CA ARG A 341 2.67 15.20 16.52
C ARG A 341 2.05 16.55 16.91
N LYS A 342 0.82 16.57 17.42
CA LYS A 342 0.05 17.81 17.69
C LYS A 342 -0.09 18.70 16.45
N ALA A 343 -0.21 18.09 15.28
CA ALA A 343 -0.39 18.76 14.00
C ALA A 343 -1.86 19.06 13.70
N HIS A 344 -2.09 19.81 12.62
CA HIS A 344 -3.41 19.90 12.00
C HIS A 344 -3.89 18.53 11.48
N TRP A 345 -5.21 18.32 11.58
CA TRP A 345 -5.98 17.25 10.95
C TRP A 345 -7.28 17.83 10.37
#